data_AF-A0A0D6L669-F1
#
_entry.id   AF-A0A0D6L669-F1
#
_cell.length_a   1.000
_cell.length_b   1.000
_cell.length_c   1.000
_cell.angle_alpha   90.00
_cell.angle_beta   90.00
_cell.angle_gamma   90.00
#
_symmetry.space_group_name_H-M   'P 1'
#
loop_
_entity.id
_entity.type
_entity.pdbx_description
1 polymer ?
#
loop_
_entity_poly.entity_id
_entity_poly.type
_entity_poly.pdbx_seq_one_letter_code
_entity_poly.pdbx_strand_id
1 'polypeptide(L)'
;MDYHMVFGKSLKRWNYEVREFGQTSPENLFSDDSIEHFANMAHGKNTKVGCSYIRKGRAVTFVCVYDTAPVWDEPIYELGPKCAKDDDCTTYEGSKCDMLCVKPKVPQSFAPAKKSIVECKTRLTERFFQNDTFARL
;
A
#
# COMPACT_ATOMS: atom_id res chain seq x y z
N MET A 1 15.84 2.16 -21.42
CA MET A 1 15.54 1.66 -20.06
C MET A 1 14.18 1.00 -20.11
N ASP A 2 14.12 -0.25 -19.71
CA ASP A 2 12.87 -0.99 -19.58
C ASP A 2 12.16 -0.54 -18.29
N TYR A 3 10.96 0.04 -18.40
CA TYR A 3 10.20 0.55 -17.26
C TYR A 3 9.70 -0.57 -16.35
N HIS A 4 9.50 -1.79 -16.88
CA HIS A 4 9.17 -2.95 -16.05
C HIS A 4 10.26 -3.24 -15.01
N MET A 5 11.53 -2.97 -15.35
CA MET A 5 12.66 -3.20 -14.46
C MET A 5 12.67 -2.24 -13.26
N VAL A 6 12.21 -0.99 -13.43
CA VAL A 6 12.23 0.01 -12.36
C VAL A 6 11.15 -0.29 -11.32
N PHE A 7 9.91 -0.53 -11.74
CA PHE A 7 8.81 -0.82 -10.81
C PHE A 7 9.02 -2.11 -10.04
N GLY A 8 9.45 -3.17 -10.74
CA GLY A 8 9.77 -4.43 -10.09
C GLY A 8 10.88 -4.28 -9.06
N LYS A 9 11.89 -3.44 -9.31
CA LYS A 9 12.97 -3.19 -8.34
C LYS A 9 12.49 -2.39 -7.14
N SER A 10 11.67 -1.35 -7.34
CA SER A 10 11.11 -0.54 -6.26
C SER A 10 10.22 -1.38 -5.33
N LEU A 11 9.27 -2.13 -5.90
CA LEU A 11 8.38 -3.01 -5.11
C LEU A 11 9.17 -4.10 -4.36
N LYS A 12 10.19 -4.69 -5.00
CA LYS A 12 11.06 -5.66 -4.33
C LYS A 12 11.83 -5.05 -3.17
N ARG A 13 12.30 -3.80 -3.31
CA ARG A 13 12.99 -3.10 -2.23
C ARG A 13 12.07 -2.86 -1.05
N TRP A 14 10.89 -2.31 -1.27
CA TRP A 14 9.88 -2.14 -0.22
C TRP A 14 9.53 -3.46 0.46
N ASN A 15 9.44 -4.55 -0.30
CA ASN A 15 9.11 -5.87 0.27
C ASN A 15 10.27 -6.45 1.09
N TYR A 16 11.50 -5.98 0.85
CA TYR A 16 12.69 -6.48 1.53
C TYR A 16 12.92 -5.80 2.89
N GLU A 17 12.25 -4.69 3.19
CA GLU A 17 12.36 -3.97 4.46
C GLU A 17 12.12 -4.90 5.66
N VAL A 18 11.10 -5.76 5.60
CA VAL A 18 10.81 -6.74 6.66
C VAL A 18 11.95 -7.73 6.91
N ARG A 19 12.80 -7.99 5.91
CA ARG A 19 13.98 -8.85 6.06
C ARG A 19 15.21 -8.08 6.53
N GLU A 20 15.30 -6.80 6.17
CA GLU A 20 16.44 -5.94 6.48
C GLU A 20 16.37 -5.39 7.90
N PHE A 21 15.21 -4.85 8.30
CA PHE A 21 14.97 -4.27 9.62
C PHE A 21 14.33 -5.27 10.59
N GLY A 22 13.56 -6.24 10.07
CA GLY A 22 12.88 -7.26 10.85
C GLY A 22 11.47 -6.84 11.28
N GLN A 23 10.59 -7.83 11.47
CA GLN A 23 9.38 -7.66 12.28
C GLN A 23 9.70 -8.13 13.70
N THR A 24 9.85 -7.19 14.62
CA THR A 24 10.27 -7.45 16.00
C THR A 24 9.10 -7.76 16.93
N SER A 25 7.88 -7.40 16.55
CA SER A 25 6.68 -7.69 17.33
C SER A 25 6.20 -9.13 17.09
N PRO A 26 6.00 -9.93 18.15
CA PRO A 26 5.44 -11.28 18.01
C PRO A 26 3.98 -11.26 17.54
N GLU A 27 3.29 -10.13 17.68
CA GLU A 27 1.90 -9.92 17.24
C GLU A 27 1.83 -9.24 15.86
N ASN A 28 2.98 -9.08 15.18
CA ASN A 28 3.07 -8.43 13.88
C ASN A 28 2.53 -6.98 13.88
N LEU A 29 2.73 -6.26 14.98
CA LEU A 29 2.32 -4.85 15.11
C LEU A 29 3.13 -3.96 14.17
N PHE A 30 2.50 -2.90 13.68
CA PHE A 30 3.18 -1.78 13.05
C PHE A 30 3.69 -0.83 14.13
N SER A 31 4.95 -1.01 14.52
CA SER A 31 5.61 -0.24 15.59
C SER A 31 7.00 0.28 15.21
N ASP A 32 7.34 0.21 13.93
CA ASP A 32 8.64 0.61 13.38
C ASP A 32 8.40 1.23 11.99
N ASP A 33 8.79 2.49 11.82
CA ASP A 33 8.62 3.21 10.56
C ASP A 33 9.60 2.77 9.48
N SER A 34 10.68 2.06 9.83
CA SER A 34 11.64 1.50 8.86
C SER A 34 11.03 0.43 7.95
N ILE A 35 9.89 -0.16 8.34
CA ILE A 35 9.13 -1.13 7.56
C ILE A 35 7.82 -0.55 6.99
N GLU A 36 7.66 0.77 6.95
CA GLU A 36 6.40 1.41 6.53
C GLU A 36 5.94 1.00 5.13
N HIS A 37 6.84 0.90 4.14
CA HIS A 37 6.42 0.53 2.79
C HIS A 37 5.97 -0.94 2.74
N PHE A 38 6.69 -1.82 3.45
CA PHE A 38 6.23 -3.19 3.65
C PHE A 38 4.87 -3.24 4.35
N ALA A 39 4.68 -2.48 5.43
CA ALA A 39 3.44 -2.45 6.19
C ALA A 39 2.25 -2.02 5.33
N ASN A 40 2.42 -0.98 4.50
CA ASN A 40 1.42 -0.55 3.53
C ASN A 40 1.11 -1.62 2.46
N MET A 41 2.12 -2.35 1.96
CA MET A 41 1.91 -3.42 0.98
C MET A 41 1.21 -4.65 1.56
N ALA A 42 1.54 -5.00 2.80
CA ALA A 42 1.06 -6.22 3.46
C ALA A 42 -0.17 -6.00 4.35
N HIS A 43 -0.71 -4.77 4.40
CA HIS A 43 -1.82 -4.45 5.30
C HIS A 43 -3.08 -5.26 4.96
N GLY A 44 -3.45 -6.20 5.85
CA GLY A 44 -4.50 -7.19 5.57
C GLY A 44 -5.91 -6.60 5.36
N LYS A 45 -6.17 -5.42 5.93
CA LYS A 45 -7.44 -4.69 5.76
C LYS A 45 -7.47 -3.83 4.48
N ASN A 46 -6.39 -3.75 3.71
CA ASN A 46 -6.37 -2.97 2.47
C ASN A 46 -6.67 -3.84 1.25
N THR A 47 -7.60 -3.40 0.39
CA THR A 47 -8.04 -4.14 -0.81
C THR A 47 -7.89 -3.36 -2.11
N LYS A 48 -7.32 -2.15 -2.04
CA LYS A 48 -7.16 -1.26 -3.19
C LYS A 48 -5.78 -0.64 -3.18
N VAL A 49 -5.19 -0.58 -4.37
CA VAL A 49 -3.90 0.07 -4.60
C VAL A 49 -3.96 0.78 -5.95
N GLY A 50 -3.41 1.99 -5.99
CA GLY A 50 -3.20 2.73 -7.22
C GLY A 50 -1.75 3.16 -7.31
N CYS A 51 -1.04 2.74 -8.35
CA CYS A 51 0.34 3.14 -8.57
C CYS A 51 0.47 4.01 -9.80
N SER A 52 1.38 4.98 -9.73
CA SER A 52 1.71 5.88 -10.83
C SER A 52 3.20 6.19 -10.82
N TYR A 53 3.69 6.71 -11.93
CA TYR A 53 5.07 7.15 -12.04
C TYR A 53 5.18 8.39 -12.89
N ILE A 54 6.20 9.18 -12.62
CA ILE A 54 6.59 10.32 -13.43
C ILE A 54 8.10 10.26 -13.68
N ARG A 55 8.49 10.60 -14.92
CA ARG A 55 9.90 10.68 -15.30
C ARG A 55 10.28 12.14 -15.54
N LYS A 56 11.37 12.58 -14.92
CA LYS A 56 12.01 13.88 -15.17
C LYS A 56 13.47 13.63 -15.57
N GLY A 57 13.74 13.66 -16.88
CA GLY A 57 15.08 13.36 -17.42
C GLY A 57 15.52 11.91 -17.17
N ARG A 58 16.56 11.74 -16.34
CA ARG A 58 17.05 10.41 -15.90
C ARG A 58 16.41 9.93 -14.59
N ALA A 59 15.74 10.81 -13.86
CA ALA A 59 15.06 10.46 -12.62
C ALA A 59 13.65 9.90 -12.89
N VAL A 60 13.28 8.87 -12.14
CA VAL A 60 11.93 8.29 -12.14
C VAL A 60 11.42 8.33 -10.70
N THR A 61 10.26 8.95 -10.51
CA THR A 61 9.51 8.90 -9.26
C THR A 61 8.40 7.88 -9.44
N PHE A 62 8.32 6.92 -8.54
CA PHE A 62 7.30 5.88 -8.50
C PHE A 62 6.55 5.98 -7.18
N VAL A 63 5.22 5.98 -7.24
CA VAL A 63 4.34 6.15 -6.09
C VAL A 63 3.24 5.10 -6.15
N CYS A 64 2.95 4.47 -5.02
CA CYS A 64 1.74 3.69 -4.81
C CYS A 64 0.94 4.30 -3.67
N VAL A 65 -0.37 4.34 -3.81
CA VAL A 65 -1.32 4.82 -2.80
C VAL A 65 -2.28 3.68 -2.48
N TYR A 66 -2.56 3.51 -1.19
CA TYR A 66 -3.44 2.49 -0.65
C TYR A 66 -4.69 3.16 -0.06
N ASP A 67 -5.85 2.51 -0.14
CA ASP A 67 -7.13 3.07 0.34
C ASP A 67 -7.18 3.07 1.88
N THR A 68 -6.56 2.07 2.50
CA THR A 68 -6.39 1.95 3.95
C THR A 68 -4.91 1.82 4.29
N ALA A 69 -4.41 2.67 5.18
CA ALA A 69 -3.05 2.60 5.71
C ALA A 69 -3.01 1.75 7.00
N PRO A 70 -1.87 1.11 7.34
CA PRO A 70 -1.67 0.48 8.63
C PRO A 70 -1.76 1.52 9.75
N VAL A 71 -2.22 1.10 10.92
CA VAL A 71 -2.33 1.95 12.11
C VAL A 71 -1.20 1.59 13.07
N TRP A 72 -0.60 2.60 13.68
CA TRP A 72 0.45 2.41 14.68
C TRP A 72 -0.07 1.57 15.85
N ASP A 73 0.76 0.66 16.37
CA ASP A 73 0.42 -0.32 17.41
C ASP A 73 -0.74 -1.27 17.06
N GLU A 74 -1.16 -1.34 15.79
CA GLU A 74 -2.08 -2.38 15.30
C GLU A 74 -1.33 -3.44 14.46
N PRO A 75 -1.81 -4.69 14.40
CA PRO A 75 -1.27 -5.70 13.51
C PRO A 75 -1.32 -5.26 12.03
N ILE A 76 -0.22 -5.41 11.31
CA ILE A 76 -0.17 -5.18 9.85
C ILE A 76 -1.14 -6.14 9.15
N TYR A 77 -1.08 -7.42 9.54
CA TYR A 77 -2.00 -8.48 9.14
C TYR A 77 -2.20 -9.45 10.31
N GLU A 78 -3.35 -10.12 10.33
CA GLU A 78 -3.67 -11.14 11.33
C GLU A 78 -2.77 -12.37 11.16
N LEU A 79 -2.19 -12.84 12.26
CA LEU A 79 -1.39 -14.06 12.27
C LEU A 79 -2.31 -15.28 12.23
N GLY A 80 -2.03 -16.20 11.32
CA GLY A 80 -2.83 -17.41 11.18
C GLY A 80 -2.52 -18.17 9.89
N PRO A 81 -3.19 -19.32 9.69
CA PRO A 81 -3.17 -19.98 8.41
C PRO A 81 -3.81 -19.09 7.33
N LYS A 82 -3.38 -19.27 6.08
CA LYS A 82 -4.14 -18.73 4.94
C LYS A 82 -5.57 -19.29 4.96
N CYS A 83 -6.50 -18.58 4.32
CA CYS A 83 -7.86 -19.08 4.15
C CYS A 83 -7.85 -20.45 3.44
N ALA A 84 -8.74 -21.34 3.87
CA ALA A 84 -8.99 -22.64 3.24
C ALA A 84 -10.39 -22.71 2.63
N LYS A 85 -11.34 -21.96 3.19
CA LYS A 85 -12.73 -21.84 2.73
C LYS A 85 -13.23 -20.40 2.85
N ASP A 86 -14.34 -20.10 2.18
CA ASP A 86 -14.94 -18.75 2.17
C ASP A 86 -15.25 -18.22 3.58
N ASP A 87 -15.69 -19.10 4.49
CA ASP A 87 -16.01 -18.75 5.89
C ASP A 87 -14.81 -18.23 6.70
N ASP A 88 -13.58 -18.53 6.28
CA ASP A 88 -12.39 -18.06 6.97
C ASP A 88 -12.14 -16.56 6.71
N CYS A 89 -12.80 -15.98 5.70
CA CYS A 89 -12.66 -14.59 5.29
C CYS A 89 -13.70 -13.69 5.96
N THR A 90 -13.44 -13.32 7.22
CA THR A 90 -14.39 -12.58 8.06
C THR A 90 -14.28 -11.05 7.96
N THR A 91 -13.20 -10.52 7.38
CA THR A 91 -12.93 -9.06 7.32
C THR A 91 -13.98 -8.29 6.52
N TYR A 92 -14.52 -8.88 5.45
CA TYR A 92 -15.61 -8.30 4.66
C TYR A 92 -16.66 -9.34 4.37
N GLU A 93 -17.92 -8.99 4.58
CA GLU A 93 -19.05 -9.87 4.29
C GLU A 93 -19.08 -10.30 2.81
N GLY A 94 -19.34 -11.59 2.58
CA GLY A 94 -19.39 -12.18 1.24
C GLY A 94 -18.03 -12.35 0.56
N SER A 95 -16.93 -12.27 1.32
CA SER A 95 -15.59 -12.59 0.80
C SER A 95 -15.46 -14.06 0.43
N LYS A 96 -14.61 -14.34 -0.55
CA LYS A 96 -14.29 -15.71 -0.98
C LYS A 96 -12.81 -16.00 -0.81
N CYS A 97 -12.48 -17.27 -0.57
CA CYS A 97 -11.11 -17.71 -0.49
C CYS A 97 -10.59 -18.19 -1.85
N ASP A 98 -9.58 -17.51 -2.39
CA ASP A 98 -8.84 -17.92 -3.59
C ASP A 98 -7.33 -17.68 -3.35
N MET A 99 -6.73 -18.49 -2.47
CA MET A 99 -5.38 -18.32 -1.88
C MET A 99 -5.21 -17.09 -0.98
N LEU A 100 -5.98 -16.02 -1.25
CA LEU A 100 -6.20 -14.84 -0.43
C LEU A 100 -7.71 -14.59 -0.30
N CYS A 101 -8.11 -13.81 0.71
CA CYS A 101 -9.49 -13.37 0.84
C CYS A 101 -9.82 -12.28 -0.19
N VAL A 102 -10.78 -12.58 -1.07
CA VAL A 102 -11.23 -11.68 -2.14
C VAL A 102 -12.53 -11.01 -1.73
N LYS A 103 -12.46 -9.69 -1.50
CA LYS A 103 -13.64 -8.86 -1.22
C LYS A 103 -14.61 -8.86 -2.42
N PRO A 104 -15.94 -9.00 -2.20
CA PRO A 104 -16.90 -8.95 -3.29
C PRO A 104 -16.89 -7.58 -3.98
N LYS A 105 -17.12 -7.58 -5.30
CA LYS A 105 -17.32 -6.34 -6.05
C LYS A 105 -18.65 -5.73 -5.63
N VAL A 106 -18.62 -4.54 -5.05
CA VAL A 106 -19.85 -3.76 -4.83
C VAL A 106 -20.40 -3.39 -6.22
N PRO A 107 -21.66 -3.71 -6.56
CA PRO A 107 -22.27 -3.24 -7.78
C PRO A 107 -22.18 -1.70 -7.79
N GLN A 108 -21.66 -1.12 -8.88
CA GLN A 108 -21.38 0.31 -8.98
C GLN A 108 -22.63 1.20 -8.72
N SER A 109 -23.84 0.62 -8.79
CA SER A 109 -25.11 1.29 -8.47
C SER A 109 -25.31 1.62 -7.00
N PHE A 110 -24.60 0.96 -6.08
CA PHE A 110 -24.73 1.17 -4.62
C PHE A 110 -23.48 1.75 -3.96
N ALA A 111 -22.40 1.96 -4.71
CA ALA A 111 -21.30 2.77 -4.21
C ALA A 111 -21.85 4.19 -4.04
N PRO A 112 -21.85 4.78 -2.83
CA PRO A 112 -22.13 6.20 -2.71
C PRO A 112 -21.10 6.88 -3.61
N ALA A 113 -21.59 7.59 -4.63
CA ALA A 113 -20.75 8.39 -5.49
C ALA A 113 -20.12 9.48 -4.63
N LYS A 114 -19.03 9.16 -3.94
CA LYS A 114 -18.09 10.17 -3.48
C LYS A 114 -17.51 10.74 -4.77
N LYS A 115 -18.15 11.78 -5.29
CA LYS A 115 -17.51 12.75 -6.16
C LYS A 115 -16.46 13.49 -5.35
N SER A 116 -15.42 12.77 -4.94
CA SER A 116 -14.11 13.35 -4.84
C SER A 116 -13.42 12.96 -6.14
N ILE A 117 -13.82 13.64 -7.23
CA ILE A 117 -12.83 14.00 -8.23
C ILE A 117 -11.92 14.98 -7.47
N VAL A 118 -11.02 14.43 -6.65
CA VAL A 118 -9.72 15.06 -6.52
C VAL A 118 -9.14 14.79 -7.88
N GLU A 119 -9.40 15.73 -8.78
CA GLU A 119 -8.60 15.86 -9.98
C GLU A 119 -7.17 15.68 -9.49
N CYS A 120 -6.42 14.76 -10.09
CA CYS A 120 -4.97 14.70 -9.91
C CYS A 120 -4.37 15.94 -10.60
N LYS A 121 -4.88 17.13 -10.25
CA LYS A 121 -4.32 18.44 -10.47
C LYS A 121 -3.10 18.47 -9.59
N THR A 122 -2.00 17.90 -10.08
CA THR A 122 -0.63 18.46 -10.01
C THR A 122 -0.13 18.96 -8.65
N ARG A 123 -0.80 18.67 -7.53
CA ARG A 123 -0.53 19.24 -6.21
C ARG A 123 0.38 18.35 -5.35
N LEU A 124 0.85 17.23 -5.91
CA LEU A 124 2.02 16.51 -5.39
C LEU A 124 3.33 17.19 -5.78
N THR A 125 3.36 18.02 -6.83
CA THR A 125 4.58 18.77 -7.19
C THR A 125 4.75 20.10 -6.47
N GLU A 126 3.71 20.67 -5.84
CA GLU A 126 3.85 21.96 -5.15
C GLU A 126 4.16 21.81 -3.66
N ARG A 127 3.52 20.88 -2.93
CA ARG A 127 3.74 20.77 -1.47
C ARG A 127 5.01 20.03 -1.06
N PHE A 128 5.51 19.11 -1.88
CA PHE A 128 6.79 18.42 -1.59
C PHE A 128 8.02 19.22 -2.05
N PHE A 129 7.86 20.23 -2.90
CA PHE A 129 8.99 21.06 -3.37
C PHE A 129 9.09 22.44 -2.70
N GLN A 130 8.08 22.91 -1.96
CA GLN A 130 8.12 24.25 -1.39
C GLN A 130 8.62 24.34 0.06
N ASN A 131 8.81 23.23 0.77
CA ASN A 131 9.13 23.28 2.21
C ASN A 131 10.34 22.47 2.68
N ASP A 132 11.19 21.91 1.82
CA ASP A 132 12.50 21.40 2.27
C ASP A 132 13.62 22.36 1.92
N THR A 133 13.86 23.23 2.90
CA THR A 133 15.13 23.93 3.11
C THR A 133 16.19 22.90 3.50
N PHE A 134 16.59 22.03 2.58
CA PHE A 134 17.75 21.15 2.77
C PHE A 134 18.70 21.22 1.57
N ALA A 135 19.83 21.84 1.86
CA ALA A 135 21.11 21.84 1.14
C ALA A 135 21.12 22.43 -0.29
N ARG A 136 21.30 23.76 -0.34
CA ARG A 136 22.46 24.28 -1.08
C ARG A 136 23.71 23.85 -0.31
N LEU A 137 24.44 22.87 -0.82
CA LEU A 137 25.90 22.73 -0.85
C LEU A 137 26.24 21.53 -1.74
#